data_AF-A0A0M9FTL9-F1
#
_entry.id   AF-A0A0M9FTL9-F1
#
_cell.length_a   1.000
_cell.length_b   1.000
_cell.length_c   1.000
_cell.angle_alpha   90.00
_cell.angle_beta   90.00
_cell.angle_gamma   90.00
#
_symmetry.space_group_name_H-M   'P 1'
#
loop_
_entity.id
_entity.type
_entity.pdbx_description
1 polymer ?
#
loop_
_entity_poly.entity_id
_entity_poly.type
_entity_poly.pdbx_seq_one_letter_code
_entity_poly.pdbx_strand_id
1 'polypeptide(L)'
;MPPKRPVRSSSNKSVHRPAATYAKSRAPSLQEVYLRFCAEMGLRPNSAFLSLLPEKGGVDYGKATLDLSRNYVGDKGIAPILSTLQRMPSVRALILSENGLRNHGVELLCTSAAQLSQLEFIDLSDNFISEGAAVALGRLLTENRNIKDIVFENTKIPVGWRVRLLNALETNRSVRTPVRVS
;
A
#
# COMPACT_ATOMS: atom_id res chain seq x y z
N MET A 1 -45.42 -64.93 -29.02
CA MET A 1 -45.31 -64.64 -27.57
C MET A 1 -44.67 -65.85 -26.90
N PRO A 2 -43.67 -65.69 -26.01
CA PRO A 2 -43.91 -65.18 -24.65
C PRO A 2 -42.94 -64.05 -24.19
N PRO A 3 -43.16 -63.48 -22.98
CA PRO A 3 -42.71 -62.15 -22.58
C PRO A 3 -41.59 -62.09 -21.52
N LYS A 4 -41.07 -60.86 -21.36
CA LYS A 4 -40.41 -60.20 -20.20
C LYS A 4 -39.23 -60.91 -19.49
N ARG A 5 -38.08 -60.24 -19.52
CA ARG A 5 -37.18 -60.11 -18.36
C ARG A 5 -37.09 -58.63 -17.96
N PRO A 6 -37.35 -58.26 -16.69
CA PRO A 6 -37.03 -56.94 -16.17
C PRO A 6 -35.58 -56.93 -15.59
N VAL A 7 -35.27 -55.89 -14.84
CA VAL A 7 -34.05 -55.57 -14.05
C VAL A 7 -32.89 -54.94 -14.88
N ARG A 8 -32.32 -53.78 -14.55
CA ARG A 8 -32.19 -53.05 -13.27
C ARG A 8 -32.27 -51.52 -13.45
N SER A 9 -32.89 -50.89 -12.47
CA SER A 9 -32.83 -49.46 -12.15
C SER A 9 -31.39 -48.98 -11.93
N SER A 10 -30.92 -48.03 -12.73
CA SER A 10 -29.71 -47.29 -12.42
C SER A 10 -30.08 -46.10 -11.55
N SER A 11 -29.78 -46.24 -10.27
CA SER A 11 -29.87 -45.22 -9.25
C SER A 11 -28.88 -44.11 -9.59
N ASN A 12 -29.37 -42.97 -10.10
CA ASN A 12 -28.56 -41.75 -10.13
C ASN A 12 -28.40 -41.28 -8.68
N LYS A 13 -27.27 -41.67 -8.07
CA LYS A 13 -26.80 -41.06 -6.82
C LYS A 13 -26.56 -39.58 -7.11
N SER A 14 -27.50 -38.75 -6.66
CA SER A 14 -27.27 -37.33 -6.42
C SER A 14 -25.99 -37.20 -5.60
N VAL A 15 -24.92 -36.76 -6.25
CA VAL A 15 -23.71 -36.33 -5.57
C VAL A 15 -24.11 -35.06 -4.84
N HIS A 16 -24.42 -35.19 -3.55
CA HIS A 16 -24.47 -34.05 -2.65
C HIS A 16 -23.10 -33.37 -2.68
N ARG A 17 -22.97 -32.32 -3.49
CA ARG A 17 -21.98 -31.28 -3.25
C ARG A 17 -22.24 -30.76 -1.84
N PRO A 18 -21.26 -30.81 -0.92
CA PRO A 18 -21.45 -30.16 0.36
C PRO A 18 -21.66 -28.66 0.08
N ALA A 19 -22.78 -28.14 0.57
CA ALA A 19 -23.07 -26.72 0.56
C ALA A 19 -21.89 -26.01 1.21
N ALA A 20 -21.22 -25.13 0.46
CA ALA A 20 -20.27 -24.21 1.01
C ALA A 20 -21.01 -23.42 2.09
N THR A 21 -20.68 -23.70 3.35
CA THR A 21 -21.12 -22.91 4.48
C THR A 21 -20.61 -21.50 4.24
N TYR A 22 -21.50 -20.59 3.86
CA TYR A 22 -21.24 -19.15 3.87
C TYR A 22 -21.11 -18.72 5.33
N ALA A 23 -20.00 -19.10 5.97
CA ALA A 23 -19.54 -18.44 7.16
C ALA A 23 -19.30 -16.98 6.76
N LYS A 24 -20.06 -16.05 7.33
CA LYS A 24 -19.81 -14.62 7.17
C LYS A 24 -18.35 -14.36 7.53
N SER A 25 -17.48 -14.17 6.52
CA SER A 25 -16.06 -14.01 6.78
C SER A 25 -15.88 -12.70 7.53
N ARG A 26 -15.31 -12.76 8.73
CA ARG A 26 -14.92 -11.56 9.48
C ARG A 26 -14.00 -10.72 8.60
N ALA A 27 -14.18 -9.39 8.62
CA ALA A 27 -13.27 -8.48 7.94
C ALA A 27 -11.83 -8.73 8.41
N PRO A 28 -10.83 -8.78 7.50
CA PRO A 28 -9.46 -9.02 7.91
C PRO A 28 -8.90 -7.82 8.68
N SER A 29 -7.96 -8.08 9.58
CA SER A 29 -7.19 -7.04 10.27
C SER A 29 -6.12 -6.45 9.36
N LEU A 30 -5.60 -5.27 9.69
CA LEU A 30 -4.50 -4.68 8.93
C LEU A 30 -3.23 -5.54 9.03
N GLN A 31 -2.99 -6.21 10.17
CA GLN A 31 -1.92 -7.20 10.27
C GLN A 31 -2.11 -8.37 9.31
N GLU A 32 -3.30 -8.97 9.26
CA GLU A 32 -3.59 -10.08 8.33
C GLU A 32 -3.39 -9.65 6.87
N VAL A 33 -3.79 -8.42 6.52
CA VAL A 33 -3.57 -7.83 5.19
C VAL A 33 -2.07 -7.68 4.90
N TYR A 34 -1.29 -7.12 5.83
CA TYR A 34 0.14 -6.92 5.64
C TYR A 34 0.91 -8.23 5.51
N LEU A 35 0.64 -9.19 6.40
CA LEU A 35 1.25 -10.51 6.39
C LEU A 35 0.97 -11.26 5.09
N ARG A 36 -0.27 -11.14 4.57
CA ARG A 36 -0.63 -11.73 3.28
C ARG A 36 0.19 -11.13 2.14
N PHE A 37 0.31 -9.80 2.04
CA PHE A 37 1.12 -9.17 1.00
C PHE A 37 2.60 -9.54 1.11
N CYS A 38 3.14 -9.64 2.32
CA CYS A 38 4.50 -10.14 2.53
C CYS A 38 4.68 -11.56 1.99
N ALA A 39 3.73 -12.46 2.31
CA ALA A 39 3.77 -13.85 1.87
C ALA A 39 3.64 -13.98 0.33
N GLU A 40 2.73 -13.24 -0.28
CA GLU A 40 2.53 -13.19 -1.75
C GLU A 40 3.80 -12.73 -2.48
N MET A 41 4.57 -11.82 -1.89
CA MET A 41 5.82 -11.30 -2.45
C MET A 41 7.07 -12.10 -2.02
N GLY A 42 6.92 -13.15 -1.19
CA GLY A 42 8.04 -13.92 -0.67
C GLY A 42 8.98 -13.12 0.24
N LEU A 43 8.45 -12.12 0.95
CA LEU A 43 9.20 -11.21 1.82
C LEU A 43 8.97 -11.53 3.29
N ARG A 44 9.98 -11.27 4.12
CA ARG A 44 9.82 -11.29 5.58
C ARG A 44 9.13 -9.99 6.01
N PRO A 45 8.07 -10.05 6.84
CA PRO A 45 7.43 -8.85 7.38
C PRO A 45 8.40 -8.00 8.20
N ASN A 46 8.33 -6.69 8.04
CA ASN A 46 8.98 -5.73 8.91
C ASN A 46 8.27 -5.71 10.28
N SER A 47 9.00 -6.04 11.34
CA SER A 47 8.43 -6.20 12.68
C SER A 47 7.86 -4.90 13.24
N ALA A 48 8.53 -3.77 12.98
CA ALA A 48 8.08 -2.47 13.46
C ALA A 48 6.73 -2.11 12.83
N PHE A 49 6.60 -2.20 11.50
CA PHE A 49 5.32 -1.95 10.86
C PHE A 49 4.23 -2.91 11.33
N LEU A 50 4.53 -4.22 11.44
CA LEU A 50 3.56 -5.21 11.92
C LEU A 50 3.03 -4.86 13.31
N SER A 51 3.90 -4.42 14.24
CA SER A 51 3.52 -4.05 15.60
C SER A 51 2.63 -2.80 15.69
N LEU A 52 2.66 -1.93 14.68
CA LEU A 52 1.83 -0.73 14.62
C LEU A 52 0.40 -1.02 14.15
N LEU A 53 0.17 -2.15 13.49
CA LEU A 53 -1.11 -2.44 12.84
C LEU A 53 -2.11 -3.06 13.82
N PRO A 54 -3.39 -2.63 13.78
CA PRO A 54 -4.46 -3.25 14.54
C PRO A 54 -4.61 -4.76 14.26
N GLU A 55 -4.69 -5.55 15.32
CA GLU A 55 -4.94 -7.00 15.27
C GLU A 55 -6.41 -7.35 15.03
N LYS A 56 -7.31 -6.45 15.45
CA LYS A 56 -8.75 -6.66 15.31
C LYS A 56 -9.21 -6.27 13.91
N GLY A 57 -9.92 -7.19 13.26
CA GLY A 57 -10.54 -6.97 11.95
C GLY A 57 -11.53 -5.80 11.93
N GLY A 58 -11.54 -5.05 10.82
CA GLY A 58 -12.44 -3.91 10.62
C GLY A 58 -12.08 -2.64 11.41
N VAL A 59 -10.90 -2.61 12.03
CA VAL A 59 -10.37 -1.42 12.73
C VAL A 59 -9.37 -0.72 11.83
N ASP A 60 -9.57 0.59 11.63
CA ASP A 60 -8.59 1.45 10.94
C ASP A 60 -7.37 1.73 11.82
N TYR A 61 -6.26 2.13 11.20
CA TYR A 61 -5.06 2.58 11.92
C TYR A 61 -5.33 3.79 12.82
N GLY A 62 -6.28 4.65 12.44
CA GLY A 62 -6.81 5.73 13.27
C GLY A 62 -5.87 6.92 13.50
N LYS A 63 -4.62 6.85 13.06
CA LYS A 63 -3.65 7.96 13.13
C LYS A 63 -3.40 8.57 11.76
N ALA A 64 -3.23 9.88 11.73
CA ALA A 64 -2.90 10.62 10.51
C ALA A 64 -1.45 10.41 10.04
N THR A 65 -0.56 9.94 10.92
CA THR A 65 0.86 9.79 10.61
C THR A 65 1.27 8.35 10.82
N LEU A 66 1.81 7.72 9.77
CA LEU A 66 2.50 6.44 9.83
C LEU A 66 4.01 6.73 9.83
N ASP A 67 4.62 6.62 11.00
CA ASP A 67 6.06 6.77 11.17
C ASP A 67 6.76 5.42 11.13
N LEU A 68 7.62 5.25 10.12
CA LEU A 68 8.46 4.08 9.93
C LEU A 68 9.95 4.46 9.92
N SER A 69 10.32 5.64 10.40
CA SER A 69 11.72 6.08 10.47
C SER A 69 12.61 5.02 11.14
N ARG A 70 13.83 4.82 10.60
CA ARG A 70 14.84 3.92 11.18
C ARG A 70 14.43 2.45 11.31
N ASN A 71 13.55 1.95 10.44
CA ASN A 71 13.08 0.56 10.50
C ASN A 71 13.64 -0.36 9.39
N TYR A 72 14.63 0.11 8.63
CA TYR A 72 15.28 -0.65 7.56
C TYR A 72 14.27 -1.35 6.62
N VAL A 73 13.32 -0.58 6.10
CA VAL A 73 12.31 -1.10 5.16
C VAL A 73 12.94 -1.62 3.86
N GLY A 74 13.90 -0.86 3.30
CA GLY A 74 14.57 -1.18 2.04
C GLY A 74 13.65 -1.20 0.80
N ASP A 75 14.27 -1.29 -0.38
CA ASP A 75 13.54 -1.15 -1.66
C ASP A 75 12.44 -2.20 -1.86
N LYS A 76 12.64 -3.44 -1.40
CA LYS A 76 11.65 -4.51 -1.56
C LYS A 76 10.58 -4.46 -0.47
N GLY A 77 10.96 -4.12 0.76
CA GLY A 77 10.06 -4.15 1.90
C GLY A 77 8.98 -3.07 1.86
N ILE A 78 9.18 -2.00 1.08
CA ILE A 78 8.19 -0.93 0.94
C ILE A 78 6.93 -1.39 0.19
N ALA A 79 7.05 -2.34 -0.75
CA ALA A 79 5.91 -2.78 -1.57
C ALA A 79 4.72 -3.31 -0.76
N PRO A 80 4.87 -4.29 0.16
CA PRO A 80 3.74 -4.77 0.96
C PRO A 80 3.21 -3.71 1.94
N ILE A 81 4.04 -2.75 2.36
CA ILE A 81 3.62 -1.62 3.20
C ILE A 81 2.68 -0.70 2.42
N LEU A 82 3.03 -0.36 1.17
CA LEU A 82 2.20 0.47 0.30
C LEU A 82 0.88 -0.20 -0.06
N SER A 83 0.89 -1.50 -0.32
CA SER A 83 -0.33 -2.28 -0.55
C SER A 83 -1.25 -2.27 0.69
N THR A 84 -0.67 -2.29 1.88
CA THR A 84 -1.42 -2.19 3.15
C THR A 84 -1.96 -0.78 3.36
N LEU A 85 -1.19 0.25 3.01
CA LEU A 85 -1.55 1.66 3.16
C LEU A 85 -2.82 2.04 2.38
N GLN A 86 -3.15 1.34 1.30
CA GLN A 86 -4.43 1.48 0.58
C GLN A 86 -5.67 1.15 1.44
N ARG A 87 -5.49 0.49 2.59
CA ARG A 87 -6.53 0.16 3.56
C ARG A 87 -6.51 1.05 4.80
N MET A 88 -5.72 2.12 4.80
CA MET A 88 -5.55 3.04 5.93
C MET A 88 -5.99 4.46 5.54
N PRO A 89 -7.30 4.71 5.39
CA PRO A 89 -7.83 5.97 4.86
C PRO A 89 -7.58 7.17 5.78
N SER A 90 -7.16 6.99 7.03
CA SER A 90 -6.80 8.06 7.97
C SER A 90 -5.39 8.59 7.76
N VAL A 91 -4.46 7.82 7.19
CA VAL A 91 -3.05 8.25 7.05
C VAL A 91 -2.93 9.37 6.02
N ARG A 92 -2.36 10.50 6.44
CA ARG A 92 -2.03 11.68 5.63
C ARG A 92 -0.53 11.86 5.45
N ALA A 93 0.27 11.41 6.41
CA ALA A 93 1.72 11.55 6.41
C ALA A 93 2.42 10.19 6.52
N LEU A 94 3.39 9.94 5.65
CA LEU A 94 4.23 8.74 5.63
C LEU A 94 5.69 9.13 5.88
N ILE A 95 6.25 8.72 7.01
CA ILE A 95 7.64 9.02 7.40
C ILE A 95 8.50 7.79 7.11
N LEU A 96 9.44 7.93 6.18
CA LEU A 96 10.35 6.87 5.74
C LEU A 96 11.82 7.30 5.89
N SER A 97 12.11 8.25 6.77
CA SER A 97 13.48 8.69 6.99
C SER A 97 14.38 7.53 7.45
N GLU A 98 15.61 7.51 6.95
CA GLU A 98 16.64 6.52 7.37
C GLU A 98 16.17 5.06 7.22
N ASN A 99 15.58 4.69 6.08
CA ASN A 99 15.04 3.34 5.83
C ASN A 99 15.82 2.51 4.80
N GLY A 100 16.97 3.00 4.35
CA GLY A 100 17.79 2.31 3.35
C GLY A 100 17.14 2.24 1.97
N LEU A 101 16.20 3.14 1.66
CA LEU A 101 15.61 3.25 0.33
C LEU A 101 16.64 3.79 -0.67
N ARG A 102 16.53 3.31 -1.90
CA ARG A 102 17.24 3.79 -3.08
C ARG A 102 16.23 4.18 -4.15
N ASN A 103 16.71 4.56 -5.33
CA ASN A 103 15.86 5.03 -6.43
C ASN A 103 14.75 4.05 -6.80
N HIS A 104 15.02 2.74 -6.77
CA HIS A 104 14.01 1.74 -7.08
C HIS A 104 12.88 1.68 -6.04
N GLY A 105 13.21 1.73 -4.74
CA GLY A 105 12.21 1.80 -3.68
C GLY A 105 11.34 3.06 -3.78
N VAL A 106 11.94 4.21 -4.14
CA VAL A 106 11.18 5.45 -4.36
C VAL A 106 10.30 5.37 -5.60
N GLU A 107 10.73 4.70 -6.66
CA GLU A 107 9.89 4.50 -7.86
C GLU A 107 8.63 3.67 -7.54
N LEU A 108 8.77 2.60 -6.75
CA LEU A 108 7.64 1.80 -6.26
C LEU A 108 6.70 2.62 -5.36
N LEU A 109 7.28 3.44 -4.46
CA LEU A 109 6.56 4.40 -3.64
C LEU A 109 5.74 5.36 -4.50
N CYS A 110 6.37 6.04 -5.47
CA CYS A 110 5.69 7.00 -6.33
C CYS A 110 4.55 6.36 -7.13
N THR A 111 4.79 5.16 -7.69
CA THR A 111 3.76 4.42 -8.45
C THR A 111 2.54 4.11 -7.58
N SER A 112 2.76 3.71 -6.33
CA SER A 112 1.65 3.42 -5.41
C SER A 112 0.99 4.70 -4.89
N ALA A 113 1.78 5.70 -4.52
CA ALA A 113 1.33 6.97 -3.96
C ALA A 113 0.52 7.82 -4.95
N ALA A 114 0.69 7.61 -6.26
CA ALA A 114 -0.17 8.22 -7.28
C ALA A 114 -1.66 7.88 -7.08
N GLN A 115 -1.97 6.71 -6.49
CA GLN A 115 -3.35 6.27 -6.21
C GLN A 115 -3.80 6.55 -4.77
N LEU A 116 -2.90 6.98 -3.89
CA LEU A 116 -3.20 7.29 -2.48
C LEU A 116 -3.68 8.73 -2.35
N SER A 117 -4.93 8.97 -2.75
CA SER A 117 -5.54 10.31 -2.73
C SER A 117 -5.60 10.97 -1.34
N GLN A 118 -5.49 10.19 -0.26
CA GLN A 118 -5.43 10.70 1.10
C GLN A 118 -4.05 11.23 1.50
N LEU A 119 -2.98 10.86 0.80
CA LEU A 119 -1.61 11.16 1.23
C LEU A 119 -1.24 12.61 0.88
N GLU A 120 -0.73 13.34 1.86
CA GLU A 120 -0.40 14.77 1.78
C GLU A 120 1.09 15.05 2.03
N PHE A 121 1.75 14.20 2.82
CA PHE A 121 3.15 14.39 3.24
C PHE A 121 3.96 13.09 3.12
N ILE A 122 5.18 13.20 2.62
CA ILE A 122 6.16 12.09 2.56
C ILE A 122 7.53 12.58 3.05
N ASP A 123 8.14 11.86 3.98
CA ASP A 123 9.53 12.09 4.36
C ASP A 123 10.43 10.96 3.85
N LEU A 124 11.42 11.32 3.02
CA LEU A 124 12.45 10.45 2.44
C LEU A 124 13.86 10.86 2.86
N SER A 125 14.01 11.69 3.88
CA SER A 125 15.31 12.10 4.40
C SER A 125 16.19 10.92 4.79
N ASP A 126 17.51 11.13 4.78
CA ASP A 126 18.49 10.12 5.22
C ASP A 126 18.43 8.78 4.45
N ASN A 127 17.93 8.80 3.21
CA ASN A 127 17.94 7.64 2.31
C ASN A 127 18.97 7.81 1.17
N PHE A 128 19.40 6.70 0.57
CA PHE A 128 20.39 6.67 -0.51
C PHE A 128 19.75 6.90 -1.90
N ILE A 129 19.06 8.03 -2.04
CA ILE A 129 18.31 8.39 -3.25
C ILE A 129 19.00 9.54 -4.01
N SER A 130 18.89 9.54 -5.33
CA SER A 130 19.55 10.49 -6.23
C SER A 130 18.61 11.01 -7.31
N GLU A 131 19.16 11.52 -8.43
CA GLU A 131 18.40 12.03 -9.57
C GLU A 131 17.29 11.08 -10.05
N GLY A 132 17.53 9.76 -10.10
CA GLY A 132 16.51 8.80 -10.51
C GLY A 132 15.24 8.85 -9.64
N ALA A 133 15.40 8.97 -8.32
CA ALA A 133 14.28 9.19 -7.41
C ALA A 133 13.60 10.54 -7.64
N ALA A 134 14.37 11.60 -7.91
CA ALA A 134 13.82 12.93 -8.18
C ALA A 134 12.93 12.98 -9.42
N VAL A 135 13.30 12.24 -10.49
CA VAL A 135 12.44 12.08 -11.67
C VAL A 135 11.11 11.43 -11.30
N ALA A 136 11.14 10.35 -10.52
CA ALA A 136 9.94 9.67 -10.07
C ALA A 136 9.06 10.54 -9.17
N LEU A 137 9.66 11.31 -8.24
CA LEU A 137 8.96 12.27 -7.39
C LEU A 137 8.32 13.40 -8.22
N GLY A 138 9.02 13.89 -9.24
CA GLY A 138 8.48 14.91 -10.15
C GLY A 138 7.20 14.41 -10.85
N ARG A 139 7.20 13.18 -11.35
CA ARG A 139 6.00 12.53 -11.90
C ARG A 139 4.90 12.40 -10.87
N LEU A 140 5.21 11.89 -9.68
CA LEU A 140 4.24 11.75 -8.60
C LEU A 140 3.50 13.06 -8.31
N LEU A 141 4.22 14.19 -8.26
CA LEU A 141 3.62 15.50 -7.98
C LEU A 141 2.67 15.97 -9.09
N THR A 142 2.87 15.52 -10.33
CA THR A 142 1.92 15.79 -11.43
C THR A 142 0.68 14.90 -11.36
N GLU A 143 0.84 13.65 -10.96
CA GLU A 143 -0.19 12.60 -10.90
C GLU A 143 -1.07 12.71 -9.63
N ASN A 144 -0.48 13.13 -8.50
CA ASN A 144 -1.16 13.29 -7.22
C ASN A 144 -0.98 14.72 -6.69
N ARG A 145 -2.02 15.55 -6.88
CA ARG A 145 -2.06 16.96 -6.45
C ARG A 145 -2.32 17.15 -4.95
N ASN A 146 -2.59 16.07 -4.21
CA ASN A 146 -2.83 16.13 -2.77
C ASN A 146 -1.53 16.11 -1.97
N ILE A 147 -0.43 15.61 -2.53
CA ILE A 147 0.89 15.68 -1.90
C ILE A 147 1.35 17.14 -1.91
N LYS A 148 1.43 17.72 -0.71
CA LYS A 148 1.78 19.13 -0.46
C LYS A 148 3.23 19.29 -0.03
N ASP A 149 3.81 18.25 0.54
CA ASP A 149 5.15 18.29 1.11
C ASP A 149 5.89 16.98 0.90
N ILE A 150 7.15 17.09 0.45
CA ILE A 150 8.09 15.97 0.41
C ILE A 150 9.41 16.46 1.01
N VAL A 151 9.89 15.76 2.05
CA VAL A 151 11.20 16.00 2.65
C VAL A 151 12.21 15.02 2.05
N PHE A 152 13.37 15.53 1.65
CA PHE A 152 14.46 14.75 1.04
C PHE A 152 15.83 15.29 1.45
N GLU A 153 15.93 15.75 2.70
CA GLU A 153 17.17 16.19 3.34
C GLU A 153 18.16 15.03 3.48
N ASN A 154 19.46 15.35 3.48
CA ASN A 154 20.53 14.34 3.52
C ASN A 154 20.38 13.21 2.49
N THR A 155 20.04 13.57 1.24
CA THR A 155 19.99 12.67 0.09
C THR A 155 20.95 13.11 -1.00
N LYS A 156 21.22 12.26 -1.99
CA LYS A 156 22.06 12.55 -3.15
C LYS A 156 21.28 13.20 -4.31
N ILE A 157 20.08 13.74 -4.06
CA ILE A 157 19.33 14.49 -5.08
C ILE A 157 20.07 15.79 -5.42
N PRO A 158 20.44 16.02 -6.71
CA PRO A 158 21.13 17.23 -7.14
C PRO A 158 20.30 18.50 -6.91
N VAL A 159 20.97 19.63 -6.64
CA VAL A 159 20.31 20.92 -6.34
C VAL A 159 19.31 21.35 -7.41
N GLY A 160 19.63 21.16 -8.70
CA GLY A 160 18.73 21.50 -9.80
C GLY A 160 17.40 20.73 -9.75
N TRP A 161 17.43 19.48 -9.29
CA TRP A 161 16.24 18.67 -9.06
C TRP A 161 15.49 19.11 -7.79
N ARG A 162 16.20 19.47 -6.71
CA ARG A 162 15.57 19.99 -5.49
C ARG A 162 14.69 21.21 -5.78
N VAL A 163 15.21 22.17 -6.55
CA VAL A 163 14.45 23.37 -6.96
C VAL A 163 13.20 22.99 -7.76
N ARG A 164 13.32 22.08 -8.72
CA ARG A 164 12.17 21.62 -9.54
C ARG A 164 11.08 20.97 -8.68
N LEU A 165 11.47 20.12 -7.73
CA LEU A 165 10.55 19.47 -6.81
C LEU A 165 9.85 20.48 -5.90
N LEU A 166 10.59 21.45 -5.35
CA LEU A 166 10.00 22.51 -4.51
C LEU A 166 8.99 23.38 -5.26
N ASN A 167 9.28 23.75 -6.52
CA ASN A 167 8.33 24.50 -7.35
C ASN A 167 7.06 23.68 -7.68
N ALA A 168 7.22 22.37 -7.93
CA ALA A 168 6.09 21.48 -8.15
C ALA A 168 5.23 21.32 -6.88
N LEU A 169 5.85 21.24 -5.69
CA LEU A 169 5.15 21.22 -4.41
C LEU A 169 4.37 22.51 -4.16
N GLU A 170 4.95 23.67 -4.45
CA GLU A 170 4.28 24.96 -4.36
C GLU A 170 3.04 25.02 -5.28
N THR A 171 3.15 24.46 -6.49
CA THR A 171 2.01 24.30 -7.39
C THR A 171 0.92 23.44 -6.76
N ASN A 172 1.27 22.32 -6.13
CA ASN A 172 0.28 21.48 -5.44
C ASN A 172 -0.36 22.20 -4.24
N ARG A 173 0.39 22.99 -3.45
CA ARG A 173 -0.14 23.77 -2.31
C ARG A 173 -1.14 24.84 -2.74
N SER A 174 -0.98 25.43 -3.93
CA SER A 174 -1.91 26.45 -4.44
C SER A 174 -3.23 25.87 -4.96
N VAL A 175 -3.27 24.57 -5.31
CA VAL A 175 -4.51 23.90 -5.71
C VAL A 175 -5.39 23.67 -4.49
N ARG A 176 -6.53 24.36 -4.42
CA ARG A 176 -7.59 24.09 -3.45
C ARG A 176 -8.14 22.69 -3.69
N THR A 177 -7.91 21.79 -2.75
CA THR A 177 -8.55 20.48 -2.74
C THR A 177 -10.05 20.69 -2.50
N PRO A 178 -10.95 20.28 -3.40
CA PRO A 178 -12.38 20.37 -3.13
C PRO A 178 -12.69 19.53 -1.89
N VAL A 179 -13.28 20.16 -0.88
CA VAL A 179 -13.78 19.46 0.30
C VAL A 179 -14.83 18.46 -0.20
N ARG A 180 -14.53 17.16 -0.13
CA ARG A 180 -15.56 16.14 -0.32
C ARG A 180 -16.48 16.23 0.89
N VAL A 181 -17.60 16.93 0.70
CA VAL A 181 -18.72 16.88 1.64
C VAL A 181 -19.24 15.44 1.60
N SER A 182 -18.98 14.71 2.68
CA SER A 182 -19.47 13.35 2.92
C SER A 182 -20.98 13.33 3.15
#